data_AF-A0A7Y5VJ84-F1
#
_entry.id   AF-A0A7Y5VJ84-F1
#
_cell.length_a   1.000
_cell.length_b   1.000
_cell.length_c   1.000
_cell.angle_alpha   90.00
_cell.angle_beta   90.00
_cell.angle_gamma   90.00
#
_symmetry.space_group_name_H-M   'P 1'
#
loop_
_entity.id
_entity.type
_entity.pdbx_description
1 polymer ?
#
loop_
_entity_poly.entity_id
_entity_poly.type
_entity_poly.pdbx_seq_one_letter_code
_entity_poly.pdbx_strand_id
1 'polypeptide(L)'
;MKIAHVLSLVLLPLLGTPAIYAQCSPVHVTALEARQHMMELLHITSIRPAFSGSPTGKNPANFDEAKAGPFSQPPDLLRLNDGQPVTTPQMWWNGRRPQIAAVFSQEVLGELAKNTPRFNGKSSALPTR
;
A
#
# COMPACT_ATOMS: atom_id res chain seq x y z
N MET A 1 -44.31 62.73 20.14
CA MET A 1 -44.47 61.41 19.47
C MET A 1 -43.14 60.68 19.61
N LYS A 2 -43.17 59.47 20.20
CA LYS A 2 -42.01 58.70 20.67
C LYS A 2 -41.58 57.70 19.61
N ILE A 3 -40.27 57.54 19.36
CA ILE A 3 -39.75 56.35 18.66
C ILE A 3 -38.53 55.86 19.46
N ALA A 4 -38.74 54.74 20.15
CA ALA A 4 -37.73 54.00 20.89
C ALA A 4 -37.00 53.04 19.92
N HIS A 5 -35.67 53.02 19.97
CA HIS A 5 -34.86 51.99 19.32
C HIS A 5 -34.69 50.83 20.30
N VAL A 6 -35.15 49.63 19.91
CA VAL A 6 -34.97 48.39 20.66
C VAL A 6 -33.67 47.73 20.18
N LEU A 7 -32.68 47.60 21.07
CA LEU A 7 -31.52 46.74 20.86
C LEU A 7 -31.96 45.27 21.02
N SER A 8 -31.71 44.45 20.00
CA SER A 8 -31.89 43.00 20.06
C SER A 8 -30.54 42.32 20.34
N LEU A 9 -30.47 41.63 21.49
CA LEU A 9 -29.35 40.80 21.93
C LEU A 9 -29.59 39.36 21.46
N VAL A 10 -28.71 38.79 20.64
CA VAL A 10 -28.78 37.38 20.22
C VAL A 10 -27.77 36.55 21.02
N LEU A 11 -28.28 35.61 21.81
CA LEU A 11 -27.55 34.62 22.59
C LEU A 11 -27.38 33.33 21.76
N LEU A 12 -26.13 32.90 21.54
CA LEU A 12 -25.80 31.67 20.79
C LEU A 12 -25.64 30.48 21.77
N PRO A 13 -26.31 29.33 21.58
CA PRO A 13 -26.09 28.17 22.45
C PRO A 13 -24.93 27.30 21.92
N LEU A 14 -24.05 26.89 22.83
CA LEU A 14 -22.96 25.95 22.61
C LEU A 14 -23.51 24.52 22.64
N LEU A 15 -23.95 23.97 21.51
CA LEU A 15 -24.29 22.54 21.38
C LEU A 15 -23.10 21.78 20.79
N GLY A 16 -22.54 20.85 21.57
CA GLY A 16 -21.52 19.91 21.10
C GLY A 16 -22.08 18.96 20.04
N THR A 17 -21.42 18.90 18.88
CA THR A 17 -21.78 18.01 17.78
C THR A 17 -21.32 16.58 18.06
N PRO A 18 -22.20 15.56 18.05
CA PRO A 18 -21.76 14.18 18.05
C PRO A 18 -21.05 13.86 16.72
N ALA A 19 -19.88 13.24 16.80
CA ALA A 19 -19.16 12.73 15.64
C ALA A 19 -20.01 11.62 14.98
N ILE A 20 -20.64 11.93 13.85
CA ILE A 20 -21.29 10.94 13.00
C ILE A 20 -20.18 10.15 12.32
N TYR A 21 -19.89 8.95 12.81
CA TYR A 21 -19.09 7.99 12.05
C TYR A 21 -19.92 7.55 10.85
N ALA A 22 -19.61 8.06 9.66
CA ALA A 22 -20.21 7.61 8.42
C ALA A 22 -19.91 6.12 8.24
N GLN A 23 -20.94 5.27 8.35
CA GLN A 23 -20.83 3.86 7.98
C GLN A 23 -20.79 3.78 6.45
N CYS A 24 -19.58 3.73 5.88
CA CYS A 24 -19.39 3.44 4.47
C CYS A 24 -19.74 1.97 4.24
N SER A 25 -20.81 1.69 3.51
CA SER A 25 -21.13 0.32 3.07
C SER A 25 -20.01 -0.16 2.12
N PRO A 26 -19.55 -1.41 2.24
CA PRO A 26 -18.48 -1.91 1.39
C PRO A 26 -18.90 -1.89 -0.08
N VAL A 27 -18.11 -1.25 -0.94
CA VAL A 27 -18.33 -1.27 -2.38
C VAL A 27 -17.92 -2.65 -2.90
N HIS A 28 -18.86 -3.34 -3.55
CA HIS A 28 -18.60 -4.61 -4.20
C HIS A 28 -18.14 -4.35 -5.64
N VAL A 29 -16.85 -4.48 -5.90
CA VAL A 29 -16.27 -4.46 -7.25
C VAL A 29 -15.75 -5.84 -7.62
N THR A 30 -15.86 -6.21 -8.89
CA THR A 30 -15.22 -7.40 -9.41
C THR A 30 -13.70 -7.19 -9.53
N ALA A 31 -12.93 -8.27 -9.61
CA ALA A 31 -11.49 -8.20 -9.80
C ALA A 31 -11.10 -7.50 -11.13
N LEU A 32 -11.93 -7.63 -12.17
CA LEU A 32 -11.70 -7.00 -13.47
C LEU A 32 -11.91 -5.48 -13.40
N GLU A 33 -12.99 -5.03 -12.77
CA GLU A 33 -13.28 -3.60 -12.57
C GLU A 33 -12.22 -2.95 -11.69
N ALA A 34 -11.85 -3.61 -10.58
CA ALA A 34 -10.79 -3.12 -9.70
C ALA A 34 -9.45 -2.96 -10.43
N ARG A 35 -9.09 -3.91 -11.30
CA ARG A 35 -7.91 -3.84 -12.15
C ARG A 35 -8.00 -2.65 -13.12
N GLN A 36 -9.13 -2.48 -13.81
CA GLN A 36 -9.31 -1.39 -14.76
C GLN A 36 -9.20 -0.02 -14.09
N HIS A 37 -9.84 0.15 -12.94
CA HIS A 37 -9.76 1.37 -12.14
C HIS A 37 -8.33 1.66 -11.69
N MET A 38 -7.58 0.65 -11.25
CA MET A 38 -6.17 0.82 -10.90
C MET A 38 -5.30 1.25 -12.10
N MET A 39 -5.55 0.68 -13.28
CA MET A 39 -4.86 1.08 -14.51
C MET A 39 -5.14 2.55 -14.86
N GLU A 40 -6.38 3.00 -14.70
CA GLU A 40 -6.78 4.39 -14.93
C GLU A 40 -6.09 5.36 -13.95
N LEU A 41 -6.13 5.06 -12.65
CA LEU A 41 -5.49 5.88 -11.61
C LEU A 41 -3.97 6.03 -11.83
N LEU A 42 -3.31 4.95 -12.29
CA LEU A 42 -1.88 4.94 -12.55
C LEU A 42 -1.53 5.39 -13.98
N HIS A 43 -2.51 5.78 -14.79
CA HIS A 43 -2.35 6.19 -16.18
C HIS A 43 -1.66 5.12 -17.06
N ILE A 44 -1.91 3.84 -16.77
CA ILE A 44 -1.39 2.70 -17.53
C ILE A 44 -2.39 2.33 -18.62
N THR A 45 -1.98 2.41 -19.89
CA THR A 45 -2.84 2.06 -21.04
C THR A 45 -2.90 0.56 -21.32
N SER A 46 -1.78 -0.14 -21.13
CA SER A 46 -1.69 -1.60 -21.32
C SER A 46 -0.55 -2.20 -20.48
N ILE A 47 -0.71 -3.46 -20.08
CA ILE A 47 0.34 -4.26 -19.42
C ILE A 47 0.82 -5.31 -20.41
N ARG A 48 2.13 -5.55 -20.46
CA ARG A 48 2.72 -6.65 -21.24
C ARG A 48 2.03 -7.97 -20.85
N PRO A 49 1.52 -8.76 -21.82
CA PRO A 49 0.93 -10.06 -21.52
C PRO A 49 1.88 -10.97 -20.74
N ALA A 50 1.33 -11.71 -19.77
CA ALA A 50 2.07 -12.72 -19.04
C ALA A 50 2.59 -13.82 -19.97
N PHE A 51 3.60 -14.56 -19.49
CA PHE A 51 4.02 -15.79 -20.15
C PHE A 51 2.93 -16.86 -20.03
N SER A 52 2.84 -17.72 -21.04
CA SER A 52 2.02 -18.91 -21.03
C SER A 52 2.68 -20.01 -20.20
N GLY A 53 1.90 -20.71 -19.38
CA GLY A 53 2.36 -21.92 -18.70
C GLY A 53 2.57 -23.12 -19.63
N SER A 54 2.15 -23.02 -20.90
CA SER A 54 2.42 -24.05 -21.91
C SER A 54 3.70 -23.73 -22.69
N PRO A 55 4.64 -24.69 -22.86
CA PRO A 55 5.81 -24.53 -23.71
C PRO A 55 5.48 -24.25 -25.19
N THR A 56 4.29 -24.63 -25.65
CA THR A 56 3.82 -24.42 -27.03
C THR A 56 2.84 -23.25 -27.15
N GLY A 57 2.64 -22.47 -26.07
CA GLY A 57 1.77 -21.31 -26.07
C GLY A 57 2.31 -20.14 -26.92
N LYS A 58 1.49 -19.10 -27.12
CA LYS A 58 1.88 -17.91 -27.92
C LYS A 58 3.06 -17.11 -27.34
N ASN A 59 3.31 -17.22 -26.03
CA ASN A 59 4.39 -16.53 -25.32
C ASN A 59 4.94 -17.45 -24.21
N PRO A 60 5.63 -18.54 -24.56
CA PRO A 60 6.06 -19.53 -23.58
C PRO A 60 7.10 -18.95 -22.61
N ALA A 61 7.13 -19.44 -21.38
CA ALA A 61 8.20 -19.13 -20.45
C ALA A 61 9.57 -19.60 -21.00
N ASN A 62 10.63 -18.85 -20.69
CA ASN A 62 11.98 -19.25 -21.07
C ASN A 62 12.50 -20.36 -20.13
N PHE A 63 13.05 -21.43 -20.70
CA PHE A 63 13.75 -22.51 -19.99
C PHE A 63 15.19 -22.71 -20.49
N ASP A 64 15.62 -21.89 -21.45
CA ASP A 64 16.96 -21.94 -22.03
C ASP A 64 17.84 -20.89 -21.34
N GLU A 65 18.82 -21.35 -20.56
CA GLU A 65 19.72 -20.49 -19.79
C GLU A 65 20.50 -19.51 -20.70
N ALA A 66 20.85 -19.93 -21.93
CA ALA A 66 21.54 -19.06 -22.88
C ALA A 66 20.67 -17.86 -23.30
N LYS A 67 19.35 -17.94 -23.13
CA LYS A 67 18.38 -16.87 -23.41
C LYS A 67 17.97 -16.07 -22.16
N ALA A 68 18.45 -16.43 -20.98
CA ALA A 68 18.24 -15.64 -19.77
C ALA A 68 19.00 -14.30 -19.83
N GLY A 69 19.93 -14.13 -20.78
CA GLY A 69 20.65 -12.88 -21.02
C GLY A 69 21.53 -12.41 -19.85
N PRO A 70 22.18 -11.25 -20.00
CA PRO A 70 22.46 -10.37 -18.88
C PRO A 70 21.32 -9.34 -18.77
N PHE A 71 20.48 -9.44 -17.74
CA PHE A 71 19.52 -8.39 -17.38
C PHE A 71 20.19 -7.28 -16.56
N SER A 72 19.45 -6.20 -16.29
CA SER A 72 19.89 -5.13 -15.37
C SER A 72 20.50 -5.72 -14.11
N GLN A 73 21.72 -5.30 -13.77
CA GLN A 73 22.38 -5.74 -12.55
C GLN A 73 21.50 -5.40 -11.34
N PRO A 74 21.42 -6.29 -10.33
CA PRO A 74 20.71 -5.96 -9.12
C PRO A 74 21.34 -4.72 -8.47
N PRO A 75 20.53 -3.89 -7.79
CA PRO A 75 21.06 -2.75 -7.05
C PRO A 75 22.03 -3.22 -5.97
N ASP A 76 23.02 -2.38 -5.65
CA ASP A 76 23.98 -2.68 -4.59
C ASP A 76 23.27 -2.82 -3.23
N LEU A 77 23.38 -4.02 -2.65
CA LEU A 77 22.75 -4.36 -1.38
C LEU A 77 23.43 -3.66 -0.21
N LEU A 78 24.74 -3.40 -0.31
CA LEU A 78 25.57 -2.81 0.74
C LEU A 78 25.90 -1.35 0.45
N ARG A 79 24.95 -0.63 -0.14
CA ARG A 79 25.05 0.82 -0.34
C ARG A 79 23.77 1.50 0.09
N LEU A 80 23.88 2.49 0.97
CA LEU A 80 22.77 3.35 1.36
C LEU A 80 22.27 4.15 0.15
N ASN A 81 21.03 4.64 0.22
CA ASN A 81 20.43 5.43 -0.87
C ASN A 81 21.20 6.73 -1.19
N ASP A 82 22.01 7.24 -0.25
CA ASP A 82 22.90 8.39 -0.44
C ASP A 82 24.25 8.03 -1.07
N GLY A 83 24.49 6.74 -1.36
CA GLY A 83 25.71 6.24 -1.99
C GLY A 83 26.79 5.76 -1.01
N GLN A 84 26.62 5.91 0.30
CA GLN A 84 27.62 5.47 1.28
C GLN A 84 27.67 3.93 1.40
N PRO A 85 28.86 3.31 1.42
CA PRO A 85 28.99 1.87 1.60
C PRO A 85 28.60 1.44 3.01
N VAL A 86 27.86 0.34 3.12
CA VAL A 86 27.48 -0.31 4.39
C VAL A 86 28.64 -1.20 4.81
N THR A 87 29.40 -0.77 5.81
CA THR A 87 30.62 -1.47 6.27
C THR A 87 30.46 -2.17 7.62
N THR A 88 29.34 -1.93 8.31
CA THR A 88 29.09 -2.49 9.64
C THR A 88 27.69 -3.11 9.76
N PRO A 89 27.50 -4.11 10.63
CA PRO A 89 26.17 -4.67 10.91
C PRO A 89 25.17 -3.63 11.41
N GLN A 90 25.62 -2.63 12.17
CA GLN A 90 24.77 -1.56 12.70
C GLN A 90 24.20 -0.69 11.57
N MET A 91 25.03 -0.34 10.58
CA MET A 91 24.57 0.39 9.40
C MET A 91 23.54 -0.41 8.60
N TRP A 92 23.69 -1.74 8.53
CA TRP A 92 22.71 -2.61 7.91
C TRP A 92 21.36 -2.56 8.63
N TRP A 93 21.35 -2.86 9.94
CA TRP A 93 20.11 -2.97 10.71
C TRP A 93 19.38 -1.63 10.88
N ASN A 94 20.13 -0.54 11.07
CA ASN A 94 19.55 0.77 11.37
C ASN A 94 19.35 1.65 10.13
N GLY A 95 20.07 1.38 9.03
CA GLY A 95 20.03 2.19 7.81
C GLY A 95 19.51 1.42 6.60
N ARG A 96 20.34 0.52 6.07
CA ARG A 96 20.09 -0.08 4.76
C ARG A 96 18.88 -1.00 4.71
N ARG A 97 18.70 -1.85 5.72
CA ARG A 97 17.57 -2.78 5.78
C ARG A 97 16.21 -2.05 5.85
N PRO A 98 16.02 -1.02 6.68
CA PRO A 98 14.82 -0.19 6.63
C PRO A 98 14.56 0.46 5.27
N GLN A 99 15.61 0.97 4.58
CA GLN A 99 15.47 1.54 3.24
C GLN A 99 14.94 0.53 2.22
N ILE A 100 15.48 -0.69 2.22
CA ILE A 100 15.01 -1.76 1.34
C ILE A 100 13.55 -2.10 1.66
N ALA A 101 13.21 -2.27 2.95
CA ALA A 101 11.85 -2.59 3.36
C ALA A 101 10.83 -1.52 2.93
N ALA A 102 11.21 -0.24 3.00
CA ALA A 102 10.37 0.86 2.54
C ALA A 102 10.06 0.77 1.05
N VAL A 103 11.07 0.53 0.20
CA VAL A 103 10.87 0.36 -1.25
C VAL A 103 9.95 -0.82 -1.55
N PHE A 104 10.13 -1.97 -0.88
CA PHE A 104 9.22 -3.10 -1.06
C PHE A 104 7.80 -2.78 -0.63
N SER A 105 7.62 -2.01 0.43
CA SER A 105 6.29 -1.63 0.92
C SER A 105 5.60 -0.66 -0.05
N GLN A 106 6.35 0.26 -0.66
CA GLN A 106 5.80 1.26 -1.59
C GLN A 106 5.52 0.69 -2.98
N GLU A 107 6.43 -0.14 -3.50
CA GLU A 107 6.42 -0.51 -4.93
C GLU A 107 6.00 -1.95 -5.21
N VAL A 108 5.98 -2.83 -4.20
CA VAL A 108 5.79 -4.27 -4.41
C VAL A 108 4.63 -4.85 -3.60
N LEU A 109 4.63 -4.64 -2.28
CA LEU A 109 3.73 -5.33 -1.34
C LEU A 109 2.58 -4.47 -0.84
N GLY A 110 2.73 -3.14 -0.86
CA GLY A 110 1.82 -2.20 -0.23
C GLY A 110 2.18 -1.91 1.24
N GLU A 111 1.80 -0.72 1.71
CA GLU A 111 1.97 -0.32 3.10
C GLU A 111 0.87 -0.92 4.00
N LEU A 112 1.23 -1.29 5.23
CA LEU A 112 0.26 -1.65 6.24
C LEU A 112 -0.47 -0.40 6.72
N ALA A 113 -1.80 -0.47 6.79
CA ALA A 113 -2.60 0.62 7.33
C ALA A 113 -2.18 0.93 8.78
N LYS A 114 -2.04 2.21 9.12
CA LYS A 114 -1.58 2.67 10.46
C LYS A 114 -2.45 2.14 11.59
N ASN A 115 -3.72 1.87 11.33
CA ASN A 115 -4.73 1.37 12.26
C ASN A 115 -5.02 -0.13 12.06
N THR A 116 -4.07 -0.90 11.51
CA THR A 116 -4.22 -2.36 11.40
C THR A 116 -4.48 -2.96 12.79
N PRO A 117 -5.63 -3.64 13.01
CA PRO A 117 -5.99 -4.15 14.33
C PRO A 117 -5.04 -5.28 14.74
N ARG A 118 -4.67 -5.30 16.03
CA ARG A 118 -3.91 -6.42 16.60
C ARG A 118 -4.80 -7.66 16.62
N PHE A 119 -4.32 -8.76 16.05
CA PHE A 119 -4.96 -10.05 16.20
C PHE A 119 -4.95 -10.49 17.68
N ASN A 120 -6.12 -10.78 18.22
CA ASN A 120 -6.38 -11.14 19.62
C ASN A 120 -7.05 -12.52 19.74
N GLY A 121 -6.65 -13.48 18.90
CA GLY A 121 -7.15 -14.85 18.96
C GLY A 121 -6.69 -15.61 20.21
N LYS A 122 -7.58 -16.43 20.78
CA LYS A 122 -7.25 -17.40 21.84
C LYS A 122 -6.62 -18.63 21.16
N SER A 123 -5.44 -19.06 21.62
CA SER A 123 -4.87 -20.34 21.18
C SER A 123 -5.68 -21.48 21.82
N SER A 124 -6.59 -22.10 21.07
CA SER A 124 -7.10 -23.42 21.42
C SER A 124 -5.99 -24.43 21.15
N ALA A 125 -5.50 -25.12 22.19
CA ALA A 125 -4.56 -26.22 22.02
C ALA A 125 -5.17 -27.23 21.03
N LEU A 126 -4.45 -27.52 19.93
CA LEU A 126 -4.85 -28.58 19.02
C LEU A 126 -4.86 -29.91 19.79
N PRO A 127 -5.87 -30.78 19.61
CA PRO A 127 -5.83 -32.10 20.19
C PRO A 127 -4.62 -32.86 19.62
N THR A 128 -3.72 -33.27 20.50
CA THR A 128 -2.60 -34.15 20.17
C THR A 128 -3.14 -35.45 19.58
N ARG A 129 -2.57 -35.87 18.44
CA ARG A 129 -2.94 -37.12 17.76
C ARG A 129 -2.45 -38.34 18.52
#